data_AF-A0A928F697-F1
#
_entry.id   AF-A0A928F697-F1
#
_cell.length_a   1.000
_cell.length_b   1.000
_cell.length_c   1.000
_cell.angle_alpha   90.00
_cell.angle_beta   90.00
_cell.angle_gamma   90.00
#
_symmetry.space_group_name_H-M   'P 1'
#
loop_
_entity.id
_entity.type
_entity.pdbx_description
1 polymer ?
#
loop_
_entity_poly.entity_id
_entity_poly.type
_entity_poly.pdbx_seq_one_letter_code
_entity_poly.pdbx_strand_id
1 'polypeptide(L)'
;MKLVKTDRSILVYILLSLLTFGIYGLIYIYELARDVNTMCADDGKTTQGLLVYILLSIVTCGIYAIVWWYGVSERVSRAAARRGLNQVDISGSTFLLWYLLGMFVCTFLVFIAYHKLFEACNAVGNEYNTCVKSGLNPFAPAGGFNPQQPPMGAQ
;
A
#
# COMPACT_ATOMS: atom_id res chain seq x y z
N MET A 1 0.44 2.42 -19.74
CA MET A 1 0.40 2.39 -18.26
C MET A 1 -0.61 1.33 -17.81
N LYS A 2 -0.29 0.52 -16.79
CA LYS A 2 -1.23 -0.49 -16.27
C LYS A 2 -2.13 0.14 -15.20
N LEU A 3 -3.43 -0.15 -15.24
CA LEU A 3 -4.37 0.20 -14.17
C LEU A 3 -4.08 -0.63 -12.92
N VAL A 4 -4.31 -0.04 -11.75
CA VAL A 4 -4.03 -0.67 -10.47
C VAL A 4 -5.35 -0.99 -9.76
N LYS A 5 -5.40 -2.07 -8.98
CA LYS A 5 -6.63 -2.45 -8.27
C LYS A 5 -6.96 -1.44 -7.15
N THR A 6 -8.24 -1.14 -6.96
CA THR A 6 -8.72 -0.10 -6.01
C THR A 6 -9.80 -0.57 -5.06
N ASP A 7 -10.37 -1.77 -5.26
CA ASP A 7 -11.45 -2.31 -4.42
C ASP A 7 -10.90 -3.29 -3.38
N ARG A 8 -9.86 -2.87 -2.63
CA ARG A 8 -9.31 -3.72 -1.57
C ARG A 8 -10.18 -3.60 -0.33
N SER A 9 -11.08 -4.57 -0.14
CA SER A 9 -11.88 -4.68 1.08
C SER A 9 -11.20 -5.59 2.10
N ILE A 10 -11.10 -5.12 3.36
CA ILE A 10 -10.59 -5.92 4.47
C ILE A 10 -11.44 -7.18 4.71
N LEU A 11 -12.74 -7.11 4.44
CA LEU A 11 -13.66 -8.23 4.63
C LEU A 11 -13.35 -9.37 3.66
N VAL A 12 -13.09 -9.04 2.40
CA VAL A 12 -12.65 -10.01 1.38
C VAL A 12 -11.30 -10.61 1.78
N TYR A 13 -10.37 -9.78 2.25
CA TYR A 13 -9.08 -10.27 2.74
C TYR A 13 -9.22 -11.29 3.88
N ILE A 14 -10.03 -10.98 4.91
CA ILE A 14 -10.24 -11.87 6.06
C ILE A 14 -10.95 -13.16 5.63
N LEU A 15 -12.03 -13.05 4.86
CA LEU A 15 -12.85 -14.19 4.46
C LEU A 15 -12.07 -15.16 3.56
N LEU A 16 -11.36 -14.64 2.56
CA LEU A 16 -10.57 -15.48 1.66
C LEU A 16 -9.31 -16.02 2.34
N SER A 17 -8.69 -15.27 3.26
CA SER A 17 -7.54 -15.77 4.02
C SER A 17 -7.97 -16.92 4.96
N LEU A 18 -9.14 -16.85 5.59
CA LEU A 18 -9.69 -17.96 6.38
C LEU A 18 -10.09 -19.15 5.50
N LEU A 19 -10.73 -18.91 4.35
CA LEU A 19 -11.18 -19.97 3.44
C LEU A 19 -10.02 -20.74 2.79
N THR A 20 -8.89 -20.06 2.53
CA THR A 20 -7.71 -20.63 1.86
C THR A 20 -6.60 -21.02 2.84
N PHE A 21 -6.89 -21.07 4.14
CA PHE A 21 -5.90 -21.35 5.20
C PHE A 21 -4.63 -20.46 5.10
N GLY A 22 -4.80 -19.19 4.72
CA GLY A 22 -3.74 -18.20 4.65
C GLY A 22 -3.02 -18.10 3.30
N ILE A 23 -3.29 -18.98 2.32
CA ILE A 23 -2.65 -18.93 1.00
C ILE A 23 -3.05 -17.65 0.25
N TYR A 24 -4.31 -17.24 0.34
CA TYR A 24 -4.77 -15.99 -0.28
C TYR A 24 -4.05 -14.76 0.29
N GLY A 25 -3.77 -14.75 1.59
CA GLY A 25 -3.05 -13.65 2.23
C GLY A 25 -1.66 -13.42 1.62
N LEU A 26 -0.99 -14.51 1.23
CA LEU A 26 0.29 -14.44 0.54
C LEU A 26 0.13 -13.81 -0.85
N ILE A 27 -0.77 -14.32 -1.68
CA ILE A 27 -1.03 -13.78 -3.02
C ILE A 27 -1.39 -12.29 -2.95
N TYR A 28 -2.23 -11.92 -1.97
CA TYR A 28 -2.63 -10.54 -1.75
C TYR A 28 -1.45 -9.62 -1.42
N ILE A 29 -0.52 -10.04 -0.56
CA ILE A 29 0.69 -9.26 -0.22
C ILE A 29 1.58 -9.07 -1.46
N TYR A 30 1.67 -10.08 -2.34
CA TYR A 30 2.40 -9.96 -3.59
C TYR A 30 1.78 -8.94 -4.55
N GLU A 31 0.46 -9.02 -4.75
CA GLU A 31 -0.29 -8.07 -5.55
C GLU A 31 -0.14 -6.66 -4.98
N LEU A 32 -0.31 -6.51 -3.65
CA LEU A 32 -0.16 -5.23 -2.95
C LEU A 32 1.25 -4.64 -3.12
N ALA A 33 2.30 -5.45 -3.00
CA ALA A 33 3.68 -4.99 -3.18
C ALA A 33 3.92 -4.45 -4.60
N ARG A 34 3.41 -5.15 -5.61
CA ARG A 34 3.50 -4.76 -7.01
C ARG A 34 2.72 -3.48 -7.28
N ASP A 35 1.52 -3.39 -6.71
CA ASP A 35 0.63 -2.24 -6.87
C ASP A 35 1.23 -1.00 -6.21
N VAL A 36 1.75 -1.12 -4.98
CA VAL A 36 2.47 -0.04 -4.28
C VAL A 36 3.72 0.38 -5.06
N ASN A 37 4.49 -0.58 -5.59
CA ASN A 37 5.65 -0.25 -6.45
C ASN A 37 5.25 0.51 -7.70
N THR A 38 4.09 0.20 -8.29
CA THR A 38 3.58 0.91 -9.47
C THR A 38 3.05 2.29 -9.10
N MET A 39 2.28 2.40 -8.02
CA MET A 39 1.68 3.66 -7.56
C MET A 39 2.70 4.64 -6.97
N CYS A 40 3.78 4.12 -6.38
CA CYS A 40 4.86 4.87 -5.72
C CYS A 40 6.19 4.73 -6.49
N ALA A 41 6.13 4.58 -7.82
CA ALA A 41 7.33 4.42 -8.66
C ALA A 41 8.28 5.64 -8.59
N ASP A 42 7.75 6.83 -8.32
CA ASP A 42 8.48 8.09 -8.12
C ASP A 42 9.45 8.06 -6.91
N ASP A 43 9.27 7.11 -5.98
CA ASP A 43 10.17 6.98 -4.81
C ASP A 43 11.52 6.32 -5.12
N GLY A 44 11.72 5.76 -6.32
CA GLY A 44 12.94 5.02 -6.68
C GLY A 44 13.22 3.77 -5.84
N LYS A 45 12.26 3.36 -4.99
CA LYS A 45 12.37 2.20 -4.09
C LYS A 45 11.50 1.06 -4.57
N THR A 46 12.05 -0.16 -4.54
CA THR A 46 11.28 -1.39 -4.81
C THR A 46 10.97 -2.09 -3.49
N THR A 47 9.70 -2.28 -3.17
CA THR A 47 9.27 -3.17 -2.09
C THR A 47 9.71 -4.58 -2.44
N GLN A 48 10.52 -5.20 -1.58
CA GLN A 48 11.07 -6.53 -1.80
C GLN A 48 9.95 -7.58 -1.90
N GLY A 49 10.11 -8.53 -2.84
CA GLY A 49 9.05 -9.44 -3.27
C GLY A 49 8.57 -10.43 -2.20
N LEU A 50 7.43 -11.06 -2.48
CA LEU A 50 6.74 -12.05 -1.64
C LEU A 50 7.67 -13.11 -1.02
N LEU A 51 8.66 -13.60 -1.78
CA LEU A 51 9.59 -14.64 -1.32
C LEU A 51 10.43 -14.16 -0.12
N VAL A 52 10.91 -12.91 -0.17
CA VAL A 52 11.70 -12.28 0.89
C VAL A 52 10.82 -12.07 2.13
N TYR A 53 9.58 -11.61 1.92
CA TYR A 53 8.58 -11.47 2.98
C TYR A 53 8.29 -12.79 3.70
N ILE A 54 8.06 -13.88 2.95
CA ILE A 54 7.76 -15.20 3.53
C ILE A 54 8.97 -15.77 4.27
N LEU A 55 10.16 -15.75 3.62
CA LEU A 55 11.39 -16.28 4.22
C LEU A 55 11.72 -15.54 5.53
N LEU A 56 11.74 -14.21 5.50
CA LEU A 56 12.08 -13.43 6.69
C LEU A 56 10.97 -13.48 7.74
N SER A 57 9.69 -13.58 7.37
CA SER A 57 8.61 -13.71 8.37
C SER A 57 8.69 -15.04 9.13
N ILE A 58 9.02 -16.15 8.46
CA ILE A 58 9.21 -17.44 9.14
C ILE A 58 10.49 -17.40 10.00
N VAL A 59 11.58 -16.84 9.47
CA VAL A 59 12.87 -16.77 10.16
C VAL A 59 12.85 -15.84 11.38
N THR A 60 12.08 -14.75 11.34
CA THR A 60 12.01 -13.74 12.41
C THR A 60 10.76 -13.85 13.29
N CYS A 61 10.03 -14.97 13.23
CA CYS A 61 8.75 -15.15 13.93
C CYS A 61 7.76 -13.98 13.70
N GLY A 62 7.70 -13.45 12.48
CA GLY A 62 6.76 -12.40 12.09
C GLY A 62 7.21 -10.96 12.39
N ILE A 63 8.37 -10.73 13.02
CA ILE A 63 8.87 -9.36 13.28
C ILE A 63 9.14 -8.62 11.97
N TYR A 64 9.69 -9.30 10.96
CA TYR A 64 9.93 -8.70 9.65
C TYR A 64 8.64 -8.21 8.98
N ALA A 65 7.52 -8.91 9.18
CA ALA A 65 6.24 -8.48 8.62
C ALA A 65 5.85 -7.09 9.11
N ILE A 66 6.11 -6.78 10.38
CA ILE A 66 5.82 -5.47 10.98
C ILE A 66 6.63 -4.37 10.30
N VAL A 67 7.94 -4.60 10.10
CA VAL A 67 8.83 -3.65 9.42
C VAL A 67 8.42 -3.43 7.97
N TRP A 68 8.00 -4.50 7.29
CA TRP A 68 7.51 -4.43 5.91
C TRP A 68 6.24 -3.58 5.81
N TRP A 69 5.27 -3.82 6.68
CA TRP A 69 4.03 -3.05 6.73
C TRP A 69 4.25 -1.57 7.10
N TYR A 70 5.23 -1.29 7.97
CA TYR A 70 5.68 0.08 8.24
C TYR A 70 6.23 0.75 6.97
N GLY A 71 7.10 0.06 6.23
CA GLY A 71 7.67 0.58 4.98
C GLY A 71 6.60 0.84 3.91
N VAL A 72 5.62 -0.05 3.78
CA VAL A 72 4.50 0.13 2.84
C VAL A 72 3.63 1.31 3.24
N SER A 73 3.23 1.41 4.51
CA SER A 73 2.36 2.50 4.98
C SER A 73 3.04 3.86 4.84
N GLU A 74 4.33 3.98 5.16
CA GLU A 74 5.09 5.22 4.98
C GLU A 74 5.18 5.66 3.50
N ARG A 75 5.39 4.72 2.58
CA ARG A 75 5.42 5.02 1.14
C ARG A 75 4.07 5.48 0.62
N VAL A 76 3.01 4.75 0.99
CA VAL A 76 1.62 5.08 0.62
C VAL A 76 1.25 6.45 1.20
N SER A 77 1.65 6.74 2.44
CA SER A 77 1.47 8.05 3.09
C SER A 77 2.14 9.18 2.31
N ARG A 78 3.41 9.01 1.93
CA ARG A 78 4.15 10.01 1.15
C ARG A 78 3.56 10.23 -0.25
N ALA A 79 3.05 9.17 -0.87
CA ALA A 79 2.35 9.27 -2.15
C ALA A 79 1.01 9.99 -1.98
N ALA A 80 0.25 9.70 -0.92
CA ALA A 80 -1.00 10.37 -0.60
C ALA A 80 -0.78 11.87 -0.29
N ALA A 81 0.22 12.19 0.54
CA ALA A 81 0.58 13.56 0.91
C ALA A 81 1.00 14.39 -0.32
N ARG A 82 1.82 13.84 -1.22
CA ARG A 82 2.18 14.51 -2.49
C ARG A 82 0.97 14.77 -3.39
N ARG A 83 -0.01 13.88 -3.37
CA ARG A 83 -1.26 14.00 -4.12
C ARG A 83 -2.35 14.79 -3.38
N GLY A 84 -2.00 15.50 -2.30
CA GLY A 84 -2.96 16.34 -1.56
C GLY A 84 -4.14 15.57 -0.94
N LEU A 85 -4.01 14.24 -0.78
CA LEU A 85 -5.01 13.38 -0.17
C LEU A 85 -4.96 13.54 1.35
N ASN A 86 -5.35 14.72 1.85
CA ASN A 86 -5.38 15.07 3.27
C ASN A 86 -6.34 14.21 4.12
N GLN A 87 -7.14 13.37 3.47
CA GLN A 87 -8.06 12.41 4.10
C GLN A 87 -7.34 11.12 4.55
N VAL A 88 -6.11 10.89 4.07
CA VAL A 88 -5.34 9.67 4.32
C VAL A 88 -4.28 9.92 5.39
N ASP A 89 -4.69 9.87 6.66
CA ASP A 89 -3.78 10.03 7.81
C ASP A 89 -3.27 8.67 8.34
N ILE A 90 -2.46 8.01 7.51
CA ILE A 90 -1.73 6.79 7.88
C ILE A 90 -0.27 6.99 7.54
N SER A 91 0.52 7.42 8.53
CA SER A 91 1.99 7.32 8.49
C SER A 91 2.44 5.96 9.03
N GLY A 92 3.69 5.57 8.73
CA GLY A 92 4.28 4.35 9.27
C GLY A 92 4.12 4.22 10.79
N SER A 93 4.32 5.33 11.51
CA SER A 93 4.19 5.36 12.97
C SER A 93 2.75 5.15 13.44
N THR A 94 1.76 5.74 12.75
CA THR A 94 0.34 5.55 13.05
C THR A 94 -0.08 4.10 12.83
N PHE A 95 0.35 3.49 11.72
CA PHE A 95 0.10 2.07 11.46
C PHE A 95 0.70 1.18 12.55
N LEU A 96 1.97 1.42 12.91
CA LEU A 96 2.69 0.65 13.91
C LEU A 96 2.04 0.77 15.30
N LEU A 97 1.56 1.97 15.66
CA LEU A 97 0.83 2.22 16.91
C LEU A 97 -0.42 1.34 16.99
N TRP A 98 -1.30 1.39 15.98
CA TRP A 98 -2.52 0.58 15.97
C TRP A 98 -2.23 -0.93 15.93
N TYR A 99 -1.18 -1.33 15.22
CA TYR A 99 -0.76 -2.72 15.13
C TYR A 99 -0.21 -3.27 16.45
N LEU A 100 0.72 -2.56 17.09
CA LEU A 100 1.29 -2.97 18.38
C LEU A 100 0.24 -2.94 19.48
N LEU A 101 -0.59 -1.89 19.54
CA LEU A 101 -1.68 -1.81 20.51
C LEU A 101 -2.65 -2.99 20.37
N GLY A 102 -2.96 -3.40 19.13
CA GLY A 102 -3.78 -4.58 18.90
C GLY A 102 -3.13 -5.91 19.25
N MET A 103 -1.81 -6.02 19.14
CA MET A 103 -1.11 -7.22 19.59
C MET A 103 -1.16 -7.38 21.12
N PHE A 104 -1.11 -6.28 21.88
CA PHE A 104 -1.11 -6.30 23.35
C PHE A 104 -2.51 -6.31 23.99
N VAL A 105 -3.49 -5.64 23.40
CA VAL A 105 -4.82 -5.46 24.00
C VAL A 105 -5.82 -6.47 23.46
N CYS A 106 -5.98 -6.54 22.13
CA CYS A 106 -6.92 -7.44 21.46
C CYS A 106 -6.74 -7.41 19.93
N THR A 107 -6.86 -8.56 19.28
CA THR A 107 -6.67 -8.74 17.83
C THR A 107 -7.58 -7.84 16.97
N PHE A 108 -8.70 -7.35 17.50
CA PHE A 108 -9.61 -6.45 16.80
C PHE A 108 -8.96 -5.14 16.35
N LEU A 109 -8.05 -4.57 17.15
CA LEU A 109 -7.37 -3.31 16.80
C LEU A 109 -6.38 -3.48 15.64
N VAL A 110 -5.83 -4.68 15.45
CA VAL A 110 -4.98 -4.98 14.30
C VAL A 110 -5.77 -4.85 12.99
N PHE A 111 -7.06 -5.20 12.99
CA PHE A 111 -7.92 -5.02 11.81
C PHE A 111 -8.17 -3.55 11.50
N ILE A 112 -8.23 -2.67 12.50
CA ILE A 112 -8.36 -1.22 12.27
C ILE A 112 -7.12 -0.68 11.56
N ALA A 113 -5.92 -1.13 11.94
CA ALA A 113 -4.67 -0.76 11.27
C ALA A 113 -4.68 -1.16 9.79
N TYR A 114 -5.11 -2.39 9.49
CA TYR A 114 -5.22 -2.88 8.12
C TYR A 114 -6.30 -2.17 7.31
N HIS A 115 -7.47 -1.89 7.90
CA HIS A 115 -8.56 -1.20 7.23
C HIS A 115 -8.10 0.17 6.75
N LYS A 116 -7.51 0.93 7.68
CA LYS A 116 -6.91 2.22 7.40
C LYS A 116 -5.92 2.12 6.24
N LEU A 117 -4.94 1.22 6.32
CA LEU A 117 -3.94 1.07 5.28
C LEU A 117 -4.52 0.69 3.89
N PHE A 118 -5.53 -0.19 3.85
CA PHE A 118 -6.15 -0.58 2.58
C PHE A 118 -6.95 0.57 1.97
N GLU A 119 -7.66 1.33 2.78
CA GLU A 119 -8.35 2.54 2.35
C GLU A 119 -7.38 3.58 1.77
N ALA A 120 -6.23 3.77 2.43
CA ALA A 120 -5.14 4.61 1.92
C ALA A 120 -4.64 4.14 0.54
N CYS A 121 -4.37 2.84 0.40
CA CYS A 121 -3.93 2.25 -0.87
C CYS A 121 -4.99 2.42 -1.96
N ASN A 122 -6.27 2.31 -1.60
CA ASN A 122 -7.38 2.47 -2.53
C ASN A 122 -7.52 3.94 -2.95
N ALA A 123 -7.45 4.91 -2.03
CA ALA A 123 -7.48 6.32 -2.37
C ALA A 123 -6.34 6.70 -3.33
N VAL A 124 -5.11 6.29 -3.00
CA VAL A 124 -3.91 6.52 -3.82
C VAL A 124 -4.03 5.84 -5.20
N GLY A 125 -4.60 4.63 -5.26
CA GLY A 125 -4.86 3.90 -6.50
C GLY A 125 -5.96 4.50 -7.35
N ASN A 126 -7.00 5.08 -6.72
CA ASN A 126 -8.10 5.72 -7.43
C ASN A 126 -7.60 6.95 -8.18
N GLU A 127 -6.85 7.81 -7.50
CA GLU A 127 -6.22 8.99 -8.12
C GLU A 127 -5.28 8.61 -9.26
N TYR A 128 -4.47 7.58 -9.05
CA TYR A 128 -3.58 7.05 -10.09
C TYR A 128 -4.38 6.60 -11.32
N ASN A 129 -5.45 5.83 -11.12
CA ASN A 129 -6.31 5.35 -12.21
C ASN A 129 -7.07 6.48 -12.92
N THR A 130 -7.52 7.50 -12.18
CA THR A 130 -8.17 8.70 -12.74
C THR A 130 -7.19 9.44 -13.64
N CYS A 131 -5.97 9.70 -13.17
CA CYS A 131 -4.93 10.35 -13.96
C CYS A 131 -4.60 9.57 -15.23
N VAL A 132 -4.41 8.25 -15.12
CA VAL A 132 -4.12 7.37 -16.28
C VAL A 132 -5.27 7.38 -17.29
N LYS A 133 -6.54 7.33 -16.84
CA LYS A 133 -7.72 7.41 -17.72
C LYS A 133 -7.84 8.77 -18.41
N SER A 134 -7.47 9.85 -17.73
CA SER A 134 -7.47 11.21 -18.26
C SER A 134 -6.25 11.53 -19.14
N GLY A 135 -5.29 10.60 -19.28
CA GLY A 135 -4.04 10.85 -20.02
C GLY A 135 -3.07 11.80 -19.30
N LEU A 136 -3.28 12.05 -18.01
CA LEU A 136 -2.47 12.92 -17.16
C LEU A 136 -1.34 12.14 -16.47
N ASN A 137 -0.29 12.82 -16.05
CA ASN A 137 0.79 12.21 -15.28
C ASN A 137 0.30 11.89 -13.85
N PRO A 138 0.21 10.60 -13.45
CA PRO A 138 -0.32 10.19 -12.15
C PRO A 138 0.63 10.46 -10.96
N PHE A 139 1.82 11.01 -11.22
CA PHE A 139 2.82 11.37 -10.23
C PHE A 139 2.93 12.90 -10.04
N ALA A 140 2.12 13.68 -10.77
CA ALA A 140 2.04 15.12 -10.55
C ALA A 140 1.42 15.42 -9.16
N PRO A 141 1.95 16.40 -8.41
CA PRO A 141 1.36 16.82 -7.13
C PRO A 141 -0.01 17.48 -7.35
N ALA A 142 -0.90 17.36 -6.36
CA ALA A 142 -2.24 17.94 -6.46
C ALA A 142 -2.16 19.47 -6.62
N GLY A 143 -2.66 19.95 -7.76
CA GLY A 143 -2.63 21.36 -8.17
C GLY A 143 -1.74 21.66 -9.38
N GLY A 144 -0.97 20.69 -9.90
CA GLY A 144 -0.03 20.93 -11.00
C GLY A 144 -0.50 20.43 -12.36
N PHE A 145 -1.27 21.24 -13.11
CA PHE A 145 -1.11 21.23 -14.56
C PHE A 145 0.31 21.76 -14.84
N ASN A 146 1.29 20.87 -14.97
CA ASN A 146 2.62 21.23 -15.47
C ASN A 146 2.82 20.57 -16.85
N PRO A 147 2.70 21.34 -17.95
CA PRO A 147 2.90 20.82 -19.31
C PRO A 147 4.35 20.43 -19.64
N GLN A 148 5.30 20.53 -18.69
CA GLN A 148 6.72 20.24 -18.90
C GLN A 148 7.27 18.98 -18.21
N GLN A 149 6.44 18.08 -17.67
CA GLN A 149 6.97 16.84 -17.11
C GLN A 149 7.11 15.79 -18.24
N PRO A 150 8.34 15.39 -18.64
CA PRO A 150 8.55 14.53 -19.79
C PRO A 150 7.88 13.16 -19.58
N PRO A 151 7.36 12.54 -20.65
CA PRO A 151 6.76 11.22 -20.56
C PRO A 151 7.78 10.23 -20.01
N MET A 152 7.38 9.46 -18.99
CA MET A 152 8.18 8.32 -18.51
C MET A 152 8.23 7.25 -19.60
N GLY A 153 9.19 7.44 -20.50
CA GLY A 153 9.58 6.58 -21.62
C GLY A 153 10.93 7.00 -22.22
N ALA A 154 11.70 7.85 -21.54
CA ALA A 154 13.04 8.25 -21.94
C ALA A 154 14.01 8.17 -20.76
N GLN A 155 14.19 6.96 -20.22
CA GLN A 155 15.49 6.34 -19.91
C GLN A 155 15.29 4.82 -19.93
#